data_AF-A0A2G8TE69-F1
#
_entry.id   AF-A0A2G8TE69-F1
#
_cell.length_a   1.000
_cell.length_b   1.000
_cell.length_c   1.000
_cell.angle_alpha   90.00
_cell.angle_beta   90.00
_cell.angle_gamma   90.00
#
_symmetry.space_group_name_H-M   'P 1'
#
loop_
_entity.id
_entity.type
_entity.pdbx_description
1 polymer ?
#
loop_
_entity_poly.entity_id
_entity_poly.type
_entity_poly.pdbx_seq_one_letter_code
_entity_poly.pdbx_strand_id
1 'polypeptide(L)'
;MARALPSVRNITLAIIVGLASLPSLSVEQELHLDYRLNEHLVLIPAGNGRSMMETTVFQPNGPGPYPLLIINHGKEAGPPSAQQRDRFIFMATAFVKRGYAVMVPMRQGFANSTGRYKDYGCNMTANGYSQANDVRAALNYARQQDWIDSDRIVVAGQSYGGMATMALGTEELPGVRGLINFAGGLRDDANSCDWRGQLVKAFGNYGAANKVVSLWMYGSNDSLFGPELVRRMHGAFVHAGGQARLVEFGAFKRDAHGMIASRDGEKIWWHETEQFLKQIDMPTVVRYKVVPQPTLPKSDFAEIDDVDAVPYMGERGRAAYREYLSKMSPRAFALSPSGAWCWAEEGEDPDARALATCEKKGGQPCKLYSVDENVVWHAAPSPLPDGTAIAGRVSPPAAGAVGGTTSSTSSTN
;
A
#
# COMPACT_ATOMS: atom_id res chain seq x y z
N MET A 1 -13.97 -6.17 -77.39
CA MET A 1 -14.14 -5.02 -76.49
C MET A 1 -14.21 -5.52 -75.06
N ALA A 2 -13.07 -5.54 -74.35
CA ALA A 2 -12.97 -6.03 -72.99
C ALA A 2 -12.28 -4.97 -72.14
N ARG A 3 -12.92 -4.61 -71.03
CA ARG A 3 -12.58 -3.50 -70.12
C ARG A 3 -11.25 -3.77 -69.42
N ALA A 4 -10.36 -2.78 -69.46
CA ALA A 4 -9.13 -2.74 -68.66
C ALA A 4 -9.47 -2.31 -67.22
N LEU A 5 -9.02 -3.10 -66.24
CA LEU A 5 -8.95 -2.73 -64.82
C LEU A 5 -7.56 -2.13 -64.53
N PRO A 6 -7.45 -1.02 -63.78
CA PRO A 6 -6.13 -0.44 -63.48
C PRO A 6 -5.46 -1.17 -62.31
N SER A 7 -4.30 -1.75 -62.65
CA SER A 7 -3.00 -1.73 -61.97
C SER A 7 -2.94 -1.39 -60.46
N VAL A 8 -2.45 -2.39 -59.71
CA VAL A 8 -1.89 -2.30 -58.36
C VAL A 8 -0.70 -1.33 -58.37
N ARG A 9 -0.81 -0.21 -57.63
CA ARG A 9 0.34 0.67 -57.31
C ARG A 9 0.69 0.53 -55.83
N ASN A 10 1.92 0.09 -55.61
CA ASN A 10 2.66 0.07 -54.35
C ASN A 10 2.38 1.31 -53.48
N ILE A 11 1.89 1.09 -52.26
CA ILE A 11 2.08 2.03 -51.16
C ILE A 11 3.03 1.37 -50.18
N THR A 12 4.29 1.72 -50.35
CA THR A 12 5.39 1.37 -49.47
C THR A 12 5.23 2.10 -48.13
N LEU A 13 5.23 1.30 -47.06
CA LEU A 13 5.73 1.56 -45.71
C LEU A 13 6.01 3.04 -45.31
N ALA A 14 5.18 3.56 -44.41
CA ALA A 14 5.57 4.61 -43.46
C ALA A 14 4.80 4.42 -42.14
N ILE A 15 4.98 3.26 -41.49
CA ILE A 15 4.68 3.13 -40.06
C ILE A 15 5.92 3.68 -39.35
N ILE A 16 5.91 4.98 -39.08
CA ILE A 16 6.85 5.56 -38.13
C ILE A 16 6.50 5.00 -36.76
N VAL A 17 7.49 4.31 -36.20
CA VAL A 17 7.55 3.75 -34.86
C VAL A 17 7.26 4.86 -33.83
N GLY A 18 6.05 4.84 -33.28
CA GLY A 18 5.71 5.50 -32.02
C GLY A 18 5.75 4.50 -30.87
N LEU A 19 6.87 3.80 -30.69
CA LEU A 19 7.09 2.97 -29.50
C LEU A 19 7.84 3.79 -28.43
N ALA A 20 7.34 3.63 -27.20
CA ALA A 20 8.00 3.92 -25.93
C ALA A 20 8.01 5.39 -25.45
N SER A 21 6.83 5.89 -25.12
CA SER A 21 6.66 6.79 -23.98
C SER A 21 5.53 6.26 -23.10
N LEU A 22 5.62 4.98 -22.73
CA LEU A 22 4.76 4.47 -21.67
C LEU A 22 5.38 4.95 -20.34
N PRO A 23 4.61 5.64 -19.48
CA PRO A 23 5.04 5.83 -18.10
C PRO A 23 5.37 4.45 -17.54
N SER A 24 6.58 4.31 -17.02
CA SER A 24 7.10 3.03 -16.60
C SER A 24 6.31 2.55 -15.40
N LEU A 25 5.61 1.43 -15.55
CA LEU A 25 5.10 0.68 -14.40
C LEU A 25 6.31 0.35 -13.51
N SER A 26 6.32 0.91 -12.30
CA SER A 26 7.33 0.61 -11.30
C SER A 26 7.29 -0.89 -11.00
N VAL A 27 8.46 -1.48 -10.76
CA VAL A 27 8.55 -2.86 -10.30
C VAL A 27 7.90 -2.94 -8.92
N GLU A 28 6.95 -3.85 -8.80
CA GLU A 28 6.38 -4.24 -7.51
C GLU A 28 7.46 -5.01 -6.71
N GLN A 29 7.88 -4.46 -5.57
CA GLN A 29 8.89 -5.03 -4.68
C GLN A 29 8.22 -5.72 -3.49
N GLU A 30 8.79 -6.82 -3.01
CA GLU A 30 8.34 -7.48 -1.78
C GLU A 30 8.53 -6.54 -0.58
N LEU A 31 7.43 -6.23 0.12
CA LEU A 31 7.42 -5.25 1.21
C LEU A 31 8.02 -5.84 2.49
N HIS A 32 9.11 -5.24 2.96
CA HIS A 32 9.75 -5.59 4.23
C HIS A 32 8.79 -5.39 5.42
N LEU A 33 8.90 -6.29 6.41
CA LEU A 33 8.14 -6.21 7.66
C LEU A 33 8.52 -4.95 8.45
N ASP A 34 7.52 -4.29 8.99
CA ASP A 34 7.65 -3.10 9.81
C ASP A 34 7.71 -3.47 11.29
N TYR A 35 8.93 -3.63 11.78
CA TYR A 35 9.20 -3.95 13.18
C TYR A 35 8.67 -2.89 14.16
N ARG A 36 8.43 -1.64 13.71
CA ARG A 36 7.89 -0.56 14.56
C ARG A 36 6.42 -0.80 14.90
N LEU A 37 5.73 -1.60 14.09
CA LEU A 37 4.35 -2.02 14.27
C LEU A 37 4.23 -3.48 14.74
N ASN A 38 5.37 -4.12 15.05
CA ASN A 38 5.45 -5.56 15.33
C ASN A 38 4.72 -6.38 14.25
N GLU A 39 4.98 -6.02 12.99
CA GLU A 39 4.37 -6.68 11.86
C GLU A 39 4.90 -8.10 11.70
N HIS A 40 3.98 -9.04 11.51
CA HIS A 40 4.29 -10.42 11.16
C HIS A 40 3.21 -11.02 10.27
N LEU A 41 3.56 -12.08 9.55
CA LEU A 41 2.63 -12.83 8.71
C LEU A 41 2.17 -14.08 9.45
N VAL A 42 0.88 -14.39 9.35
CA VAL A 42 0.30 -15.66 9.79
C VAL A 42 -0.55 -16.24 8.67
N LEU A 43 -0.56 -17.57 8.58
CA LEU A 43 -1.48 -18.29 7.71
C LEU A 43 -2.69 -18.73 8.55
N ILE A 44 -3.88 -18.24 8.20
CA ILE A 44 -5.11 -18.54 8.95
C ILE A 44 -6.05 -19.45 8.16
N PRO A 45 -6.76 -20.38 8.81
CA PRO A 45 -7.63 -21.32 8.11
C PRO A 45 -8.87 -20.63 7.53
N ALA A 46 -9.26 -21.02 6.31
CA ALA A 46 -10.47 -20.59 5.62
C ALA A 46 -11.13 -21.77 4.88
N GLY A 47 -12.33 -21.55 4.32
CA GLY A 47 -13.03 -22.57 3.54
C GLY A 47 -13.29 -23.87 4.32
N ASN A 48 -13.61 -23.76 5.62
CA ASN A 48 -13.72 -24.88 6.56
C ASN A 48 -12.41 -25.66 6.77
N GLY A 49 -11.28 -24.94 6.83
CA GLY A 49 -9.96 -25.52 7.08
C GLY A 49 -9.29 -26.14 5.84
N ARG A 50 -9.81 -25.88 4.64
CA ARG A 50 -9.28 -26.41 3.37
C ARG A 50 -8.35 -25.45 2.65
N SER A 51 -8.33 -24.20 3.08
CA SER A 51 -7.50 -23.13 2.53
C SER A 51 -6.80 -22.41 3.68
N MET A 52 -5.69 -21.76 3.37
CA MET A 52 -4.91 -20.93 4.27
C MET A 52 -4.80 -19.54 3.68
N MET A 53 -5.16 -18.52 4.45
CA MET A 53 -5.09 -17.12 4.04
C MET A 53 -3.86 -16.46 4.65
N GLU A 54 -2.99 -15.92 3.81
CA GLU A 54 -1.92 -15.02 4.24
C GLU A 54 -2.53 -13.78 4.88
N THR A 55 -2.18 -13.53 6.13
CA THR A 55 -2.72 -12.42 6.91
C THR A 55 -1.59 -11.63 7.51
N THR A 56 -1.54 -10.34 7.18
CA THR A 56 -0.65 -9.39 7.83
C THR A 56 -1.23 -9.03 9.19
N VAL A 57 -0.43 -9.14 10.25
CA VAL A 57 -0.81 -8.78 11.61
C VAL A 57 0.09 -7.67 12.11
N PHE A 58 -0.51 -6.60 12.63
CA PHE A 58 0.18 -5.58 13.39
C PHE A 58 -0.32 -5.64 14.84
N GLN A 59 0.59 -5.82 15.79
CA GLN A 59 0.24 -6.08 17.17
C GLN A 59 0.94 -5.10 18.11
N PRO A 60 0.22 -4.23 18.84
CA PRO A 60 0.85 -3.36 19.82
C PRO A 60 1.69 -4.14 20.83
N ASN A 61 2.80 -3.56 21.26
CA ASN A 61 3.62 -4.14 22.33
C ASN A 61 2.88 -4.07 23.67
N GLY A 62 2.95 -5.12 24.50
CA GLY A 62 2.34 -5.14 25.83
C GLY A 62 1.46 -6.36 26.09
N PRO A 63 0.73 -6.39 27.21
CA PRO A 63 0.04 -7.60 27.68
C PRO A 63 -1.31 -7.91 27.02
N GLY A 64 -1.89 -6.99 26.22
CA GLY A 64 -3.25 -7.15 25.70
C GLY A 64 -4.31 -7.29 26.81
N PRO A 65 -5.50 -7.83 26.51
CA PRO A 65 -6.02 -8.08 25.15
C PRO A 65 -6.29 -6.76 24.41
N TYR A 66 -6.16 -6.78 23.08
CA TYR A 66 -6.29 -5.59 22.23
C TYR A 66 -7.62 -5.57 21.49
N PRO A 67 -8.33 -4.43 21.43
CA PRO A 67 -9.36 -4.21 20.42
C PRO A 67 -8.84 -4.52 19.03
N LEU A 68 -9.70 -5.03 18.15
CA LEU A 68 -9.29 -5.48 16.84
C LEU A 68 -9.84 -4.58 15.73
N LEU A 69 -9.00 -4.28 14.76
CA LEU A 69 -9.39 -3.85 13.43
C LEU A 69 -9.06 -4.94 12.41
N ILE A 70 -10.05 -5.37 11.62
CA ILE A 70 -9.82 -6.17 10.41
C ILE A 70 -9.94 -5.26 9.19
N ILE A 71 -8.97 -5.24 8.28
CA ILE A 71 -9.01 -4.44 7.06
C ILE A 71 -9.05 -5.35 5.83
N ASN A 72 -10.07 -5.18 4.99
CA ASN A 72 -10.28 -6.01 3.80
C ASN A 72 -9.80 -5.29 2.54
N HIS A 73 -8.95 -5.97 1.78
CA HIS A 73 -8.38 -5.48 0.54
C HIS A 73 -9.39 -5.37 -0.62
N GLY A 74 -9.05 -4.53 -1.60
CA GLY A 74 -9.76 -4.41 -2.86
C GLY A 74 -9.49 -5.57 -3.81
N LYS A 75 -9.65 -5.32 -5.11
CA LYS A 75 -9.21 -6.23 -6.17
C LYS A 75 -8.73 -5.38 -7.33
N GLU A 76 -7.50 -5.61 -7.75
CA GLU A 76 -6.96 -4.98 -8.95
C GLU A 76 -7.20 -5.84 -10.20
N ALA A 77 -6.88 -5.29 -11.38
CA ALA A 77 -6.90 -6.03 -12.62
C ALA A 77 -5.79 -7.12 -12.63
N GLY A 78 -5.99 -8.17 -13.42
CA GLY A 78 -5.04 -9.27 -13.54
C GLY A 78 -5.29 -10.43 -12.56
N PRO A 79 -4.38 -11.43 -12.53
CA PRO A 79 -4.55 -12.62 -11.71
C PRO A 79 -4.53 -12.29 -10.21
N PRO A 80 -5.54 -12.71 -9.41
CA PRO A 80 -5.57 -12.46 -7.97
C PRO A 80 -4.30 -12.92 -7.23
N SER A 81 -3.75 -14.08 -7.60
CA SER A 81 -2.53 -14.63 -6.99
C SER A 81 -1.25 -13.86 -7.33
N ALA A 82 -1.30 -12.96 -8.31
CA ALA A 82 -0.19 -12.09 -8.66
C ALA A 82 -0.26 -10.72 -7.96
N GLN A 83 -1.38 -10.42 -7.30
CA GLN A 83 -1.53 -9.19 -6.51
C GLN A 83 -0.73 -9.34 -5.21
N GLN A 84 0.03 -8.32 -4.85
CA GLN A 84 0.75 -8.31 -3.59
C GLN A 84 -0.18 -8.34 -2.38
N ARG A 85 0.37 -8.72 -1.23
CA ARG A 85 -0.34 -8.59 0.04
C ARG A 85 -0.57 -7.12 0.36
N ASP A 86 -1.76 -6.81 0.86
CA ASP A 86 -2.09 -5.49 1.39
C ASP A 86 -1.68 -5.34 2.86
N ARG A 87 -1.33 -4.11 3.23
CA ARG A 87 -0.94 -3.73 4.58
C ARG A 87 -1.77 -2.58 5.15
N PHE A 88 -2.26 -1.69 4.29
CA PHE A 88 -2.93 -0.44 4.68
C PHE A 88 -2.13 0.32 5.75
N ILE A 89 -0.80 0.44 5.58
CA ILE A 89 0.13 0.80 6.66
C ILE A 89 -0.23 2.08 7.40
N PHE A 90 -0.79 3.08 6.71
CA PHE A 90 -1.19 4.35 7.30
C PHE A 90 -2.39 4.18 8.23
N MET A 91 -3.42 3.44 7.81
CA MET A 91 -4.56 3.10 8.65
C MET A 91 -4.14 2.15 9.78
N ALA A 92 -3.36 1.12 9.50
CA ALA A 92 -2.84 0.19 10.50
C ALA A 92 -2.06 0.95 11.59
N THR A 93 -1.16 1.85 11.20
CA THR A 93 -0.39 2.70 12.13
C THR A 93 -1.30 3.57 13.00
N ALA A 94 -2.32 4.21 12.42
CA ALA A 94 -3.26 5.05 13.16
C ALA A 94 -4.03 4.27 14.23
N PHE A 95 -4.40 3.02 13.96
CA PHE A 95 -5.09 2.15 14.90
C PHE A 95 -4.14 1.52 15.94
N VAL A 96 -2.95 1.07 15.54
CA VAL A 96 -1.92 0.57 16.46
C VAL A 96 -1.53 1.63 17.50
N LYS A 97 -1.36 2.90 17.07
CA LYS A 97 -1.14 4.03 17.99
C LYS A 97 -2.20 4.14 19.08
N ARG A 98 -3.43 3.67 18.83
CA ARG A 98 -4.58 3.72 19.74
C ARG A 98 -4.83 2.41 20.49
N GLY A 99 -3.92 1.45 20.34
CA GLY A 99 -3.91 0.19 21.06
C GLY A 99 -4.71 -0.91 20.41
N TYR A 100 -4.93 -0.83 19.10
CA TYR A 100 -5.58 -1.89 18.36
C TYR A 100 -4.56 -2.88 17.82
N ALA A 101 -4.89 -4.17 17.92
CA ALA A 101 -4.41 -5.14 16.97
C ALA A 101 -5.05 -4.88 15.60
N VAL A 102 -4.29 -5.11 14.53
CA VAL A 102 -4.79 -4.97 13.16
C VAL A 102 -4.49 -6.25 12.38
N MET A 103 -5.50 -6.81 11.71
CA MET A 103 -5.35 -7.94 10.81
C MET A 103 -5.80 -7.56 9.40
N VAL A 104 -4.97 -7.88 8.40
CA VAL A 104 -5.25 -7.65 6.97
C VAL A 104 -5.18 -9.00 6.26
N PRO A 105 -6.30 -9.75 6.20
CA PRO A 105 -6.34 -11.05 5.53
C PRO A 105 -6.40 -10.87 4.01
N MET A 106 -5.50 -11.55 3.30
CA MET A 106 -5.62 -11.75 1.86
C MET A 106 -6.60 -12.89 1.61
N ARG A 107 -7.76 -12.57 1.01
CA ARG A 107 -8.84 -13.54 0.77
C ARG A 107 -8.39 -14.69 -0.14
N GLN A 108 -9.14 -15.78 -0.19
CA GLN A 108 -8.72 -17.01 -0.88
C GLN A 108 -8.32 -16.74 -2.35
N GLY A 109 -7.15 -17.26 -2.74
CA GLY A 109 -6.59 -17.13 -4.08
C GLY A 109 -5.91 -15.78 -4.40
N PHE A 110 -5.82 -14.85 -3.45
CA PHE A 110 -5.01 -13.63 -3.58
C PHE A 110 -3.64 -13.78 -2.93
N ALA A 111 -2.64 -13.07 -3.46
CA ALA A 111 -1.26 -13.12 -2.96
C ALA A 111 -0.81 -14.57 -2.70
N ASN A 112 -0.24 -14.86 -1.52
CA ASN A 112 0.17 -16.21 -1.14
C ASN A 112 -0.94 -17.05 -0.49
N SER A 113 -2.19 -16.57 -0.45
CA SER A 113 -3.32 -17.34 0.07
C SER A 113 -3.69 -18.51 -0.84
N THR A 114 -3.88 -19.68 -0.26
CA THR A 114 -4.36 -20.85 -0.99
C THR A 114 -5.87 -20.78 -1.24
N GLY A 115 -6.44 -21.81 -1.88
CA GLY A 115 -7.83 -21.80 -2.31
C GLY A 115 -8.01 -21.11 -3.66
N ARG A 116 -9.22 -20.61 -3.93
CA ARG A 116 -9.56 -20.00 -5.22
C ARG A 116 -10.43 -18.77 -5.03
N TYR A 117 -10.05 -17.70 -5.72
CA TYR A 117 -10.94 -16.56 -5.96
C TYR A 117 -12.16 -17.05 -6.76
N LYS A 118 -13.36 -16.63 -6.31
CA LYS A 118 -14.63 -16.93 -6.98
C LYS A 118 -15.20 -15.64 -7.55
N ASP A 119 -15.48 -15.67 -8.84
CA ASP A 119 -16.12 -14.58 -9.56
C ASP A 119 -17.56 -14.96 -9.89
N TYR A 120 -18.49 -14.11 -9.48
CA TYR A 120 -19.92 -14.25 -9.78
C TYR A 120 -20.39 -13.26 -10.86
N GLY A 121 -19.45 -12.58 -11.55
CA GLY A 121 -19.69 -11.58 -12.57
C GLY A 121 -20.70 -10.53 -12.10
N CYS A 122 -21.73 -10.32 -12.91
CA CYS A 122 -22.80 -9.37 -12.63
C CYS A 122 -23.66 -9.67 -11.40
N ASN A 123 -23.55 -10.85 -10.77
CA ASN A 123 -24.20 -11.10 -9.49
C ASN A 123 -23.37 -10.49 -8.35
N MET A 124 -23.47 -9.17 -8.23
CA MET A 124 -22.78 -8.36 -7.22
C MET A 124 -23.13 -8.84 -5.80
N THR A 125 -24.39 -9.22 -5.54
CA THR A 125 -24.81 -9.74 -4.24
C THR A 125 -23.99 -10.97 -3.83
N ALA A 126 -23.90 -11.96 -4.72
CA ALA A 126 -23.15 -13.19 -4.47
C ALA A 126 -21.64 -12.96 -4.38
N ASN A 127 -21.10 -12.03 -5.18
CA ASN A 127 -19.71 -11.60 -5.09
C ASN A 127 -19.36 -11.12 -3.68
N GLY A 128 -20.12 -10.15 -3.13
CA GLY A 128 -19.87 -9.65 -1.77
C GLY A 128 -20.01 -10.73 -0.69
N TYR A 129 -21.06 -11.57 -0.73
CA TYR A 129 -21.23 -12.66 0.25
C TYR A 129 -20.11 -13.71 0.15
N SER A 130 -19.66 -14.04 -1.06
CA SER A 130 -18.55 -14.98 -1.23
C SER A 130 -17.29 -14.45 -0.57
N GLN A 131 -16.98 -13.17 -0.72
CA GLN A 131 -15.81 -12.55 -0.10
C GLN A 131 -15.99 -12.39 1.43
N ALA A 132 -17.20 -12.10 1.90
CA ALA A 132 -17.51 -11.99 3.33
C ALA A 132 -17.21 -13.28 4.11
N ASN A 133 -17.34 -14.46 3.47
CA ASN A 133 -16.98 -15.74 4.10
C ASN A 133 -15.52 -15.80 4.56
N ASP A 134 -14.61 -15.21 3.80
CA ASP A 134 -13.18 -15.18 4.13
C ASP A 134 -12.93 -14.17 5.26
N VAL A 135 -13.60 -13.02 5.24
CA VAL A 135 -13.55 -12.05 6.34
C VAL A 135 -14.06 -12.67 7.65
N ARG A 136 -15.12 -13.47 7.58
CA ARG A 136 -15.65 -14.22 8.73
C ARG A 136 -14.66 -15.27 9.24
N ALA A 137 -13.92 -15.94 8.35
CA ALA A 137 -12.88 -16.86 8.77
C ALA A 137 -11.76 -16.14 9.55
N ALA A 138 -11.35 -14.95 9.09
CA ALA A 138 -10.39 -14.11 9.80
C ALA A 138 -10.90 -13.68 11.18
N LEU A 139 -12.17 -13.24 11.26
CA LEU A 139 -12.82 -12.90 12.52
C LEU A 139 -12.87 -14.08 13.50
N ASN A 140 -13.21 -15.27 13.01
CA ASN A 140 -13.26 -16.48 13.85
C ASN A 140 -11.88 -16.90 14.36
N TYR A 141 -10.85 -16.78 13.53
CA TYR A 141 -9.47 -17.02 13.96
C TYR A 141 -9.03 -16.01 15.02
N ALA A 142 -9.31 -14.72 14.81
CA ALA A 142 -8.91 -13.66 15.73
C ALA A 142 -9.53 -13.85 17.13
N ARG A 143 -10.79 -14.28 17.21
CA ARG A 143 -11.48 -14.57 18.48
C ARG A 143 -10.88 -15.71 19.29
N GLN A 144 -10.06 -16.56 18.68
CA GLN A 144 -9.37 -17.65 19.38
C GLN A 144 -8.03 -17.22 19.99
N GLN A 145 -7.59 -15.99 19.72
CA GLN A 145 -6.34 -15.47 20.24
C GLN A 145 -6.58 -14.80 21.59
N ASP A 146 -5.82 -15.21 22.61
CA ASP A 146 -5.93 -14.68 23.99
C ASP A 146 -5.54 -13.18 24.09
N TRP A 147 -4.71 -12.70 23.17
CA TRP A 147 -4.29 -11.32 23.06
C TRP A 147 -5.28 -10.42 22.29
N ILE A 148 -6.40 -10.94 21.80
CA ILE A 148 -7.47 -10.17 21.14
C ILE A 148 -8.66 -10.00 22.09
N ASP A 149 -9.14 -8.76 22.20
CA ASP A 149 -10.42 -8.46 22.83
C ASP A 149 -11.56 -8.74 21.83
N SER A 150 -12.20 -9.88 22.02
CA SER A 150 -13.25 -10.36 21.13
C SER A 150 -14.56 -9.58 21.22
N ASP A 151 -14.72 -8.71 22.22
CA ASP A 151 -15.91 -7.86 22.43
C ASP A 151 -15.78 -6.48 21.79
N ARG A 152 -14.59 -6.11 21.30
CA ARG A 152 -14.28 -4.79 20.71
C ARG A 152 -13.60 -4.95 19.37
N ILE A 153 -14.41 -5.23 18.35
CA ILE A 153 -13.94 -5.45 16.97
C ILE A 153 -14.59 -4.45 16.01
N VAL A 154 -13.79 -3.90 15.10
CA VAL A 154 -14.27 -3.13 13.93
C VAL A 154 -13.75 -3.81 12.67
N VAL A 155 -14.59 -3.84 11.64
CA VAL A 155 -14.21 -4.37 10.32
C VAL A 155 -14.28 -3.23 9.31
N ALA A 156 -13.18 -3.00 8.60
CA ALA A 156 -13.08 -2.01 7.56
C ALA A 156 -12.74 -2.68 6.22
N GLY A 157 -12.99 -1.98 5.12
CA GLY A 157 -12.49 -2.42 3.82
C GLY A 157 -12.55 -1.32 2.78
N GLN A 158 -11.71 -1.48 1.75
CA GLN A 158 -11.65 -0.58 0.62
C GLN A 158 -12.10 -1.27 -0.68
N SER A 159 -12.81 -0.56 -1.55
CA SER A 159 -13.23 -1.09 -2.85
C SER A 159 -14.00 -2.40 -2.70
N TYR A 160 -13.55 -3.48 -3.34
CA TYR A 160 -14.20 -4.77 -3.20
C TYR A 160 -14.16 -5.33 -1.76
N GLY A 161 -13.17 -4.93 -0.96
CA GLY A 161 -13.13 -5.21 0.47
C GLY A 161 -14.17 -4.43 1.27
N GLY A 162 -14.49 -3.19 0.86
CA GLY A 162 -15.57 -2.41 1.45
C GLY A 162 -16.94 -3.05 1.18
N MET A 163 -17.15 -3.54 -0.05
CA MET A 163 -18.34 -4.32 -0.39
C MET A 163 -18.45 -5.62 0.41
N ALA A 164 -17.34 -6.38 0.55
CA ALA A 164 -17.30 -7.59 1.38
C ALA A 164 -17.57 -7.29 2.86
N THR A 165 -17.08 -6.17 3.37
CA THR A 165 -17.33 -5.69 4.74
C THR A 165 -18.82 -5.42 4.96
N MET A 166 -19.49 -4.78 4.00
CA MET A 166 -20.93 -4.53 4.09
C MET A 166 -21.76 -5.80 3.98
N ALA A 167 -21.35 -6.75 3.13
CA ALA A 167 -21.98 -8.06 3.04
C ALA A 167 -21.79 -8.89 4.33
N LEU A 168 -20.63 -8.83 4.98
CA LEU A 168 -20.40 -9.46 6.29
C LEU A 168 -21.39 -8.92 7.33
N GLY A 169 -21.71 -7.63 7.27
CA GLY A 169 -22.64 -6.94 8.17
C GLY A 169 -24.08 -7.46 8.18
N THR A 170 -24.42 -8.46 7.36
CA THR A 170 -25.72 -9.13 7.39
C THR A 170 -25.78 -10.30 8.38
N GLU A 171 -24.65 -10.69 8.95
CA GLU A 171 -24.53 -11.82 9.87
C GLU A 171 -24.62 -11.40 11.34
N GLU A 172 -24.92 -12.36 12.22
CA GLU A 172 -24.80 -12.15 13.67
C GLU A 172 -23.33 -12.23 14.07
N LEU A 173 -22.75 -11.11 14.47
CA LEU A 173 -21.31 -10.98 14.72
C LEU A 173 -21.02 -10.48 16.15
N PRO A 174 -21.09 -11.35 17.17
CA PRO A 174 -20.81 -10.97 18.55
C PRO A 174 -19.48 -10.21 18.70
N GLY A 175 -19.51 -9.07 19.38
CA GLY A 175 -18.32 -8.24 19.61
C GLY A 175 -17.85 -7.38 18.42
N VAL A 176 -18.43 -7.54 17.21
CA VAL A 176 -18.25 -6.57 16.13
C VAL A 176 -19.15 -5.37 16.39
N ARG A 177 -18.53 -4.22 16.67
CA ARG A 177 -19.20 -2.98 17.09
C ARG A 177 -19.57 -2.06 15.94
N GLY A 178 -18.87 -2.18 14.81
CA GLY A 178 -19.13 -1.34 13.64
C GLY A 178 -18.35 -1.73 12.40
N LEU A 179 -18.83 -1.23 11.27
CA LEU A 179 -18.24 -1.44 9.96
C LEU A 179 -17.79 -0.11 9.34
N ILE A 180 -16.65 -0.09 8.65
CA ILE A 180 -16.17 1.10 7.93
C ILE A 180 -15.96 0.77 6.45
N ASN A 181 -16.75 1.40 5.60
CA ASN A 181 -16.77 1.18 4.16
C ASN A 181 -16.07 2.35 3.44
N PHE A 182 -14.85 2.13 2.97
CA PHE A 182 -14.09 3.11 2.18
C PHE A 182 -14.24 2.83 0.69
N ALA A 183 -14.88 3.73 -0.05
CA ALA A 183 -15.02 3.60 -1.50
C ALA A 183 -15.49 2.19 -1.94
N GLY A 184 -16.38 1.55 -1.17
CA GLY A 184 -16.67 0.13 -1.36
C GLY A 184 -17.60 -0.15 -2.53
N GLY A 185 -17.28 -1.18 -3.29
CA GLY A 185 -18.07 -1.62 -4.44
C GLY A 185 -17.31 -2.63 -5.27
N LEU A 186 -17.91 -3.08 -6.36
CA LEU A 186 -17.26 -3.88 -7.38
C LEU A 186 -17.64 -3.34 -8.74
N ARG A 187 -16.64 -3.14 -9.59
CA ARG A 187 -16.81 -2.72 -10.98
C ARG A 187 -16.63 -3.94 -11.88
N ASP A 188 -17.52 -4.07 -12.86
CA ASP A 188 -17.44 -5.08 -13.92
C ASP A 188 -17.44 -4.37 -15.28
N ASP A 189 -16.33 -4.50 -16.02
CA ASP A 189 -16.14 -3.87 -17.34
C ASP A 189 -16.44 -4.82 -18.50
N ALA A 190 -16.95 -6.03 -18.26
CA ALA A 190 -17.20 -7.02 -19.32
C ALA A 190 -18.35 -6.65 -20.27
N ASN A 191 -18.98 -5.47 -20.09
CA ASN A 191 -20.09 -4.94 -20.88
C ASN A 191 -21.27 -5.92 -21.09
N SER A 192 -21.43 -6.86 -20.14
CA SER A 192 -22.40 -7.95 -20.20
C SER A 192 -23.67 -7.67 -19.38
N CYS A 193 -23.68 -6.60 -18.57
CA CYS A 193 -24.81 -6.19 -17.75
C CYS A 193 -24.74 -4.73 -17.28
N ASP A 194 -25.84 -4.26 -16.69
CA ASP A 194 -25.86 -3.06 -15.85
C ASP A 194 -25.22 -3.33 -14.48
N TRP A 195 -23.89 -3.35 -14.43
CA TRP A 195 -23.15 -3.60 -13.17
C TRP A 195 -23.46 -2.56 -12.09
N ARG A 196 -23.75 -1.31 -12.47
CA ARG A 196 -24.10 -0.23 -11.54
C ARG A 196 -25.45 -0.51 -10.87
N GLY A 197 -26.47 -0.89 -11.64
CA GLY A 197 -27.75 -1.32 -11.12
C GLY A 197 -27.65 -2.58 -10.26
N GLN A 198 -26.82 -3.56 -10.67
CA GLN A 198 -26.57 -4.75 -9.85
C GLN A 198 -25.85 -4.41 -8.54
N LEU A 199 -24.95 -3.42 -8.55
CA LEU A 199 -24.27 -2.96 -7.34
C LEU A 199 -25.24 -2.26 -6.40
N VAL A 200 -26.10 -1.36 -6.89
CA VAL A 200 -27.17 -0.74 -6.10
C VAL A 200 -28.10 -1.81 -5.50
N LYS A 201 -28.50 -2.81 -6.30
CA LYS A 201 -29.31 -3.95 -5.84
C LYS A 201 -28.59 -4.74 -4.73
N ALA A 202 -27.29 -4.99 -4.86
CA ALA A 202 -26.52 -5.69 -3.86
C ALA A 202 -26.51 -4.94 -2.52
N PHE A 203 -26.27 -3.64 -2.53
CA PHE A 203 -26.33 -2.83 -1.32
C PHE A 203 -27.74 -2.73 -0.73
N GLY A 204 -28.80 -2.71 -1.55
CA GLY A 204 -30.17 -2.87 -1.06
C GLY A 204 -30.39 -4.22 -0.33
N ASN A 205 -29.89 -5.32 -0.91
CA ASN A 205 -29.97 -6.64 -0.28
C ASN A 205 -29.18 -6.72 1.04
N TYR A 206 -28.00 -6.10 1.09
CA TYR A 206 -27.22 -6.03 2.33
C TYR A 206 -27.93 -5.18 3.39
N GLY A 207 -28.56 -4.07 2.99
CA GLY A 207 -29.36 -3.22 3.88
C GLY A 207 -30.54 -3.97 4.50
N ALA A 208 -31.26 -4.76 3.69
CA ALA A 208 -32.40 -5.56 4.15
C ALA A 208 -32.05 -6.59 5.22
N ALA A 209 -30.81 -7.09 5.20
CA ALA A 209 -30.31 -8.08 6.14
C ALA A 209 -29.32 -7.51 7.17
N ASN A 210 -29.09 -6.19 7.18
CA ASN A 210 -28.04 -5.55 7.97
C ASN A 210 -28.30 -5.67 9.48
N LYS A 211 -27.23 -5.94 10.23
CA LYS A 211 -27.25 -6.12 11.70
C LYS A 211 -26.25 -5.23 12.44
N VAL A 212 -25.29 -4.66 11.72
CA VAL A 212 -24.19 -3.88 12.29
C VAL A 212 -24.16 -2.49 11.69
N VAL A 213 -24.11 -1.46 12.54
CA VAL A 213 -24.02 -0.05 12.13
C VAL A 213 -22.74 0.21 11.33
N SER A 214 -22.80 1.14 10.37
CA SER A 214 -21.69 1.40 9.47
C SER A 214 -21.43 2.88 9.19
N LEU A 215 -20.17 3.19 8.91
CA LEU A 215 -19.69 4.47 8.39
C LEU A 215 -19.19 4.27 6.96
N TRP A 216 -19.65 5.10 6.03
CA TRP A 216 -19.30 5.04 4.62
C TRP A 216 -18.57 6.30 4.22
N MET A 217 -17.46 6.18 3.49
CA MET A 217 -16.68 7.32 3.02
C MET A 217 -16.38 7.20 1.53
N TYR A 218 -16.78 8.20 0.76
CA TYR A 218 -16.60 8.26 -0.69
C TYR A 218 -16.19 9.68 -1.09
N GLY A 219 -15.27 9.80 -2.05
CA GLY A 219 -14.75 11.10 -2.50
C GLY A 219 -15.38 11.56 -3.82
N SER A 220 -15.43 12.87 -4.03
CA SER A 220 -16.14 13.44 -5.18
C SER A 220 -15.53 13.12 -6.54
N ASN A 221 -14.21 12.84 -6.60
CA ASN A 221 -13.47 12.46 -7.81
C ASN A 221 -13.09 10.98 -7.84
N ASP A 222 -13.81 10.11 -7.12
CA ASP A 222 -13.61 8.65 -7.24
C ASP A 222 -13.94 8.20 -8.67
N SER A 223 -12.94 7.63 -9.36
CA SER A 223 -13.06 7.23 -10.77
C SER A 223 -13.94 6.00 -11.01
N LEU A 224 -14.20 5.21 -9.96
CA LEU A 224 -14.99 3.98 -10.04
C LEU A 224 -16.41 4.20 -9.52
N PHE A 225 -16.55 4.88 -8.38
CA PHE A 225 -17.78 5.03 -7.63
C PHE A 225 -18.10 6.51 -7.41
N GLY A 226 -18.53 7.18 -8.47
CA GLY A 226 -18.90 8.60 -8.41
C GLY A 226 -20.13 8.90 -7.52
N PRO A 227 -20.33 10.16 -7.09
CA PRO A 227 -21.33 10.55 -6.10
C PRO A 227 -22.77 10.11 -6.39
N GLU A 228 -23.21 10.14 -7.65
CA GLU A 228 -24.56 9.71 -8.03
C GLU A 228 -24.78 8.21 -7.75
N LEU A 229 -23.81 7.37 -8.10
CA LEU A 229 -23.88 5.94 -7.86
C LEU A 229 -23.85 5.64 -6.36
N VAL A 230 -22.98 6.31 -5.61
CA VAL A 230 -22.86 6.14 -4.16
C VAL A 230 -24.15 6.51 -3.45
N ARG A 231 -24.78 7.64 -3.79
CA ARG A 231 -26.07 8.04 -3.20
C ARG A 231 -27.17 7.03 -3.50
N ARG A 232 -27.17 6.41 -4.69
CA ARG A 232 -28.11 5.32 -5.01
C ARG A 232 -27.84 4.05 -4.20
N MET A 233 -26.57 3.68 -4.02
CA MET A 233 -26.19 2.52 -3.19
C MET A 233 -26.56 2.73 -1.72
N HIS A 234 -26.19 3.87 -1.15
CA HIS A 234 -26.50 4.23 0.24
C HIS A 234 -28.00 4.38 0.44
N GLY A 235 -28.69 5.05 -0.49
CA GLY A 235 -30.14 5.16 -0.50
C GLY A 235 -30.81 3.79 -0.47
N ALA A 236 -30.45 2.88 -1.38
CA ALA A 236 -30.99 1.53 -1.40
C ALA A 236 -30.74 0.75 -0.10
N PHE A 237 -29.53 0.87 0.47
CA PHE A 237 -29.17 0.22 1.73
C PHE A 237 -30.02 0.72 2.91
N VAL A 238 -30.15 2.04 3.07
CA VAL A 238 -30.90 2.64 4.18
C VAL A 238 -32.42 2.45 4.02
N HIS A 239 -32.96 2.60 2.81
CA HIS A 239 -34.40 2.37 2.57
C HIS A 239 -34.81 0.93 2.83
N ALA A 240 -33.89 -0.03 2.69
CA ALA A 240 -34.12 -1.43 3.00
C ALA A 240 -34.02 -1.76 4.51
N GLY A 241 -33.68 -0.78 5.36
CA GLY A 241 -33.57 -0.95 6.82
C GLY A 241 -32.14 -0.96 7.36
N GLY A 242 -31.12 -0.81 6.51
CA GLY A 242 -29.74 -0.78 6.94
C GLY A 242 -29.34 0.51 7.66
N GLN A 243 -28.39 0.41 8.58
CA GLN A 243 -27.88 1.54 9.36
C GLN A 243 -26.49 1.97 8.86
N ALA A 244 -26.46 3.05 8.08
CA ALA A 244 -25.23 3.60 7.52
C ALA A 244 -25.21 5.13 7.53
N ARG A 245 -24.13 5.72 8.05
CA ARG A 245 -23.85 7.16 7.87
C ARG A 245 -22.93 7.34 6.68
N LEU A 246 -23.36 8.13 5.69
CA LEU A 246 -22.56 8.49 4.52
C LEU A 246 -21.81 9.80 4.75
N VAL A 247 -20.51 9.77 4.51
CA VAL A 247 -19.64 10.94 4.42
C VAL A 247 -19.16 11.03 2.97
N GLU A 248 -19.59 12.10 2.30
CA GLU A 248 -19.05 12.47 1.00
C GLU A 248 -17.99 13.56 1.20
N PHE A 249 -16.74 13.25 0.91
CA PHE A 249 -15.64 14.23 0.98
C PHE A 249 -15.33 14.79 -0.41
N GLY A 250 -14.59 15.91 -0.44
CA GLY A 250 -14.20 16.57 -1.68
C GLY A 250 -13.20 15.76 -2.53
N ALA A 251 -12.58 16.43 -3.49
CA ALA A 251 -11.59 15.78 -4.33
C ALA A 251 -10.35 15.40 -3.50
N PHE A 252 -9.83 14.19 -3.72
CA PHE A 252 -8.54 13.78 -3.20
C PHE A 252 -7.60 13.49 -4.35
N LYS A 253 -6.54 14.30 -4.45
CA LYS A 253 -5.45 14.11 -5.42
C LYS A 253 -6.01 13.89 -6.83
N ARG A 254 -5.45 12.95 -7.60
CA ARG A 254 -6.00 12.57 -8.92
C ARG A 254 -7.26 11.73 -8.82
N ASP A 255 -7.35 10.85 -7.82
CA ASP A 255 -8.46 9.92 -7.66
C ASP A 255 -8.69 9.62 -6.17
N ALA A 256 -9.91 9.88 -5.69
CA ALA A 256 -10.27 9.58 -4.32
C ALA A 256 -10.36 8.08 -4.00
N HIS A 257 -10.40 7.21 -5.02
CA HIS A 257 -10.44 5.78 -4.81
C HIS A 257 -9.22 5.24 -4.03
N GLY A 258 -8.06 5.90 -4.19
CA GLY A 258 -6.80 5.57 -3.51
C GLY A 258 -6.60 6.26 -2.15
N MET A 259 -7.60 6.97 -1.63
CA MET A 259 -7.44 7.86 -0.47
C MET A 259 -6.90 7.15 0.79
N ILE A 260 -7.40 5.96 1.11
CA ILE A 260 -6.99 5.24 2.34
C ILE A 260 -5.55 4.70 2.29
N ALA A 261 -5.04 4.41 1.09
CA ALA A 261 -3.69 3.89 0.89
C ALA A 261 -2.61 5.00 0.91
N SER A 262 -3.04 6.26 0.96
CA SER A 262 -2.15 7.41 0.91
C SER A 262 -1.85 7.95 2.30
N ARG A 263 -0.59 8.38 2.51
CA ARG A 263 -0.13 9.04 3.74
C ARG A 263 -1.01 10.24 4.14
N ASP A 264 -1.48 11.00 3.15
CA ASP A 264 -2.31 12.19 3.37
C ASP A 264 -3.78 11.87 3.65
N GLY A 265 -4.22 10.63 3.42
CA GLY A 265 -5.59 10.20 3.63
C GLY A 265 -6.05 10.33 5.07
N GLU A 266 -5.17 10.08 6.06
CA GLU A 266 -5.51 10.14 7.49
C GLU A 266 -6.17 11.47 7.88
N LYS A 267 -5.70 12.58 7.30
CA LYS A 267 -6.24 13.93 7.56
C LYS A 267 -7.69 14.10 7.11
N ILE A 268 -8.17 13.24 6.20
CA ILE A 268 -9.52 13.25 5.65
C ILE A 268 -10.41 12.30 6.44
N TRP A 269 -10.01 11.03 6.56
CA TRP A 269 -10.88 10.01 7.13
C TRP A 269 -10.87 9.94 8.65
N TRP A 270 -9.79 10.37 9.32
CA TRP A 270 -9.65 10.14 10.76
C TRP A 270 -10.74 10.82 11.57
N HIS A 271 -11.10 12.07 11.26
CA HIS A 271 -12.09 12.83 12.02
C HIS A 271 -13.43 12.09 12.12
N GLU A 272 -13.92 11.61 10.98
CA GLU A 272 -15.20 10.91 10.90
C GLU A 272 -15.15 9.51 11.49
N THR A 273 -14.04 8.81 11.27
CA THR A 273 -13.78 7.51 11.91
C THR A 273 -13.73 7.64 13.43
N GLU A 274 -13.05 8.65 13.97
CA GLU A 274 -12.95 8.87 15.42
C GLU A 274 -14.31 9.09 16.06
N GLN A 275 -15.16 9.92 15.44
CA GLN A 275 -16.52 10.16 15.93
C GLN A 275 -17.34 8.87 15.93
N PHE A 276 -17.25 8.09 14.86
CA PHE A 276 -17.94 6.82 14.76
C PHE A 276 -17.43 5.82 15.79
N LEU A 277 -16.11 5.66 15.96
CA LEU A 277 -15.52 4.80 16.97
C LEU A 277 -16.01 5.16 18.38
N LYS A 278 -16.05 6.44 18.73
CA LYS A 278 -16.62 6.90 20.02
C LYS A 278 -18.08 6.51 20.18
N GLN A 279 -18.89 6.63 19.12
CA GLN A 279 -20.30 6.25 19.14
C GLN A 279 -20.51 4.77 19.41
N ILE A 280 -19.62 3.90 18.92
CA ILE A 280 -19.70 2.45 19.09
C ILE A 280 -18.83 1.91 20.25
N ASP A 281 -18.44 2.79 21.18
CA ASP A 281 -17.64 2.49 22.38
C ASP A 281 -16.28 1.85 22.09
N MET A 282 -15.62 2.34 21.04
CA MET A 282 -14.31 1.89 20.59
C MET A 282 -13.22 2.91 20.98
N PRO A 283 -12.02 2.47 21.43
CA PRO A 283 -10.95 3.37 21.86
C PRO A 283 -10.43 4.32 20.77
N THR A 284 -10.17 5.57 21.13
CA THR A 284 -9.68 6.59 20.17
C THR A 284 -8.44 7.35 20.64
N VAL A 285 -8.08 7.19 21.91
CA VAL A 285 -6.93 7.86 22.53
C VAL A 285 -5.63 7.18 22.08
N VAL A 286 -4.63 7.98 21.69
CA VAL A 286 -3.29 7.48 21.39
C VAL A 286 -2.64 6.97 22.68
N ARG A 287 -2.27 5.68 22.70
CA ARG A 287 -1.64 4.98 23.82
C ARG A 287 -0.22 4.52 23.50
N TYR A 288 0.10 4.32 22.23
CA TYR A 288 1.37 3.77 21.78
C TYR A 288 2.12 4.75 20.90
N LYS A 289 3.41 4.94 21.21
CA LYS A 289 4.32 5.70 20.35
C LYS A 289 4.87 4.77 19.28
N VAL A 290 4.37 4.91 18.05
CA VAL A 290 5.01 4.32 16.86
C VAL A 290 6.02 5.33 16.34
N VAL A 291 7.30 4.97 16.36
CA VAL A 291 8.38 5.80 15.80
C VAL A 291 8.11 6.01 14.31
N PRO A 292 8.19 7.22 13.74
CA PRO A 292 8.05 7.45 12.29
C PRO A 292 9.06 6.67 11.45
N GLN A 293 8.79 6.46 10.15
CA GLN A 293 9.76 5.79 9.29
C GLN A 293 10.97 6.72 9.19
N PRO A 294 12.20 6.21 9.25
CA PRO A 294 13.37 7.03 8.96
C PRO A 294 13.24 7.57 7.53
N THR A 295 13.20 8.89 7.39
CA THR A 295 13.31 9.56 6.09
C THR A 295 14.74 10.05 5.93
N LEU A 296 15.26 10.01 4.71
CA LEU A 296 16.57 10.63 4.44
C LEU A 296 16.49 12.15 4.70
N PRO A 297 17.48 12.73 5.40
CA PRO A 297 17.48 14.16 5.67
C PRO A 297 17.68 14.95 4.37
N LYS A 298 17.08 16.15 4.31
CA LYS A 298 17.40 17.12 3.26
C LYS A 298 18.91 17.39 3.28
N SER A 299 19.53 17.39 2.11
CA SER A 299 20.92 17.81 1.93
C SER A 299 21.02 19.24 1.38
N ASP A 300 22.20 19.83 1.51
CA ASP A 300 22.51 21.14 0.92
C ASP A 300 23.08 21.03 -0.51
N PHE A 301 22.81 19.90 -1.20
CA PHE A 301 23.43 19.62 -2.50
C PHE A 301 22.88 20.53 -3.61
N ALA A 302 21.55 20.72 -3.66
CA ALA A 302 20.86 21.54 -4.65
C ALA A 302 19.43 21.86 -4.19
N GLU A 303 18.83 22.89 -4.80
CA GLU A 303 17.37 23.08 -4.72
C GLU A 303 16.63 22.03 -5.56
N ILE A 304 15.41 21.71 -5.16
CA ILE A 304 14.62 20.65 -5.80
C ILE A 304 14.27 20.96 -7.27
N ASP A 305 14.17 22.24 -7.63
CA ASP A 305 13.86 22.68 -8.99
C ASP A 305 15.10 22.90 -9.87
N ASP A 306 16.32 22.70 -9.33
CA ASP A 306 17.56 22.73 -10.09
C ASP A 306 17.77 21.42 -10.87
N VAL A 307 17.09 21.35 -12.02
CA VAL A 307 17.22 20.24 -12.98
C VAL A 307 18.68 20.08 -13.43
N ASP A 308 19.46 21.16 -13.48
CA ASP A 308 20.86 21.18 -13.90
C ASP A 308 21.81 20.50 -12.94
N ALA A 309 21.50 20.53 -11.65
CA ALA A 309 22.25 19.83 -10.62
C ALA A 309 22.04 18.31 -10.57
N VAL A 310 21.01 17.75 -11.22
CA VAL A 310 20.72 16.31 -11.12
C VAL A 310 21.84 15.46 -11.76
N PRO A 311 22.55 14.60 -10.99
CA PRO A 311 23.71 13.88 -11.49
C PRO A 311 23.38 12.85 -12.58
N TYR A 312 24.36 12.58 -13.45
CA TYR A 312 24.33 11.50 -14.45
C TYR A 312 23.20 11.60 -15.49
N MET A 313 22.52 12.74 -15.60
CA MET A 313 21.39 12.92 -16.49
C MET A 313 21.73 13.64 -17.81
N GLY A 314 21.40 12.97 -18.93
CA GLY A 314 21.22 13.62 -20.23
C GLY A 314 19.82 14.26 -20.37
N GLU A 315 19.54 14.88 -21.52
CA GLU A 315 18.30 15.64 -21.78
C GLU A 315 17.01 14.87 -21.49
N ARG A 316 16.96 13.57 -21.84
CA ARG A 316 15.80 12.71 -21.54
C ARG A 316 15.55 12.54 -20.04
N GLY A 317 16.61 12.37 -19.25
CA GLY A 317 16.49 12.27 -17.79
C GLY A 317 16.05 13.59 -17.17
N ARG A 318 16.58 14.71 -17.67
CA ARG A 318 16.22 16.07 -17.26
C ARG A 318 14.74 16.36 -17.53
N ALA A 319 14.24 15.97 -18.71
CA ALA A 319 12.82 16.06 -19.04
C ALA A 319 11.95 15.21 -18.09
N ALA A 320 12.38 13.98 -17.77
CA ALA A 320 11.68 13.13 -16.81
C ALA A 320 11.72 13.68 -15.38
N TYR A 321 12.80 14.35 -14.98
CA TYR A 321 12.89 15.01 -13.68
C TYR A 321 11.92 16.20 -13.61
N ARG A 322 11.79 17.01 -14.66
CA ARG A 322 10.73 18.04 -14.73
C ARG A 322 9.33 17.45 -14.60
N GLU A 323 9.09 16.29 -15.20
CA GLU A 323 7.83 15.57 -15.02
C GLU A 323 7.63 15.12 -13.57
N TYR A 324 8.68 14.58 -12.94
CA TYR A 324 8.69 14.18 -11.54
C TYR A 324 8.31 15.31 -10.59
N LEU A 325 8.76 16.55 -10.83
CA LEU A 325 8.42 17.71 -10.01
C LEU A 325 6.91 18.01 -9.98
N SER A 326 6.14 17.51 -10.94
CA SER A 326 4.67 17.63 -10.98
C SER A 326 3.92 16.47 -10.30
N LYS A 327 4.64 15.44 -9.81
CA LYS A 327 4.04 14.22 -9.23
C LYS A 327 3.56 14.44 -7.80
N MET A 328 2.64 13.61 -7.34
CA MET A 328 2.00 13.75 -6.04
C MET A 328 2.86 13.13 -4.95
N SER A 329 2.92 13.79 -3.79
CA SER A 329 3.57 13.22 -2.61
C SER A 329 2.69 12.15 -1.94
N PRO A 330 3.21 11.03 -1.42
CA PRO A 330 4.64 10.77 -1.29
C PRO A 330 5.29 10.40 -2.64
N ARG A 331 6.49 10.91 -2.92
CA ARG A 331 7.20 10.66 -4.19
C ARG A 331 8.70 10.54 -4.00
N ALA A 332 9.34 9.73 -4.84
CA ALA A 332 10.78 9.56 -4.80
C ALA A 332 11.37 9.51 -6.20
N PHE A 333 12.59 10.01 -6.34
CA PHE A 333 13.38 9.95 -7.57
C PHE A 333 14.72 9.27 -7.29
N ALA A 334 15.00 8.19 -8.03
CA ALA A 334 16.23 7.41 -7.94
C ALA A 334 17.04 7.48 -9.24
N LEU A 335 18.36 7.48 -9.12
CA LEU A 335 19.28 7.49 -10.25
C LEU A 335 20.57 6.70 -9.98
N SER A 336 21.27 6.31 -11.05
CA SER A 336 22.55 5.58 -11.00
C SER A 336 23.65 6.29 -11.79
N PRO A 337 24.94 5.98 -11.52
CA PRO A 337 26.06 6.42 -12.35
C PRO A 337 26.01 5.96 -13.81
N SER A 338 25.26 4.90 -14.12
CA SER A 338 25.03 4.46 -15.51
C SER A 338 24.06 5.37 -16.29
N GLY A 339 23.49 6.39 -15.65
CA GLY A 339 22.49 7.28 -16.22
C GLY A 339 21.08 6.71 -16.22
N ALA A 340 20.87 5.56 -15.57
CA ALA A 340 19.53 5.02 -15.32
C ALA A 340 18.83 5.84 -14.24
N TRP A 341 17.52 5.97 -14.37
CA TRP A 341 16.68 6.67 -13.42
C TRP A 341 15.27 6.08 -13.39
N CYS A 342 14.58 6.30 -12.27
CA CYS A 342 13.16 6.07 -12.15
C CYS A 342 12.59 6.94 -11.05
N TRP A 343 11.30 7.20 -11.10
CA TRP A 343 10.55 7.77 -9.99
C TRP A 343 9.33 6.91 -9.67
N ALA A 344 8.80 7.11 -8.47
CA ALA A 344 7.52 6.58 -8.05
C ALA A 344 6.77 7.65 -7.23
N GLU A 345 5.45 7.58 -7.24
CA GLU A 345 4.56 8.46 -6.48
C GLU A 345 3.43 7.64 -5.85
N GLU A 346 2.82 8.18 -4.79
CA GLU A 346 1.78 7.56 -3.97
C GLU A 346 2.16 6.17 -3.42
N GLY A 347 1.20 5.49 -2.81
CA GLY A 347 1.40 4.18 -2.21
C GLY A 347 2.26 4.21 -0.95
N GLU A 348 2.58 3.03 -0.45
CA GLU A 348 3.20 2.82 0.85
C GLU A 348 4.70 3.13 0.89
N ASP A 349 5.43 2.83 -0.19
CA ASP A 349 6.88 3.02 -0.27
C ASP A 349 7.31 3.43 -1.70
N PRO A 350 7.14 4.71 -2.09
CA PRO A 350 7.64 5.19 -3.37
C PRO A 350 9.17 5.15 -3.45
N ASP A 351 9.87 5.29 -2.33
CA ASP A 351 11.33 5.29 -2.22
C ASP A 351 11.91 3.95 -2.72
N ALA A 352 11.45 2.85 -2.13
CA ALA A 352 11.88 1.50 -2.51
C ALA A 352 11.49 1.16 -3.95
N ARG A 353 10.26 1.50 -4.38
CA ARG A 353 9.82 1.26 -5.77
C ARG A 353 10.64 2.02 -6.80
N ALA A 354 11.00 3.28 -6.51
CA ALA A 354 11.86 4.08 -7.37
C ALA A 354 13.25 3.44 -7.50
N LEU A 355 13.85 3.04 -6.37
CA LEU A 355 15.14 2.34 -6.33
C LEU A 355 15.11 1.02 -7.11
N ALA A 356 14.21 0.10 -6.76
CA ALA A 356 14.13 -1.22 -7.39
C ALA A 356 13.89 -1.14 -8.90
N THR A 357 13.05 -0.20 -9.34
CA THR A 357 12.80 0.00 -10.79
C THR A 357 14.01 0.60 -11.49
N CYS A 358 14.69 1.55 -10.86
CA CYS A 358 15.91 2.13 -11.38
C CYS A 358 17.00 1.06 -11.55
N GLU A 359 17.20 0.23 -10.52
CA GLU A 359 18.22 -0.84 -10.52
C GLU A 359 17.92 -1.91 -11.57
N LYS A 360 16.67 -2.37 -11.65
CA LYS A 360 16.25 -3.34 -12.66
C LYS A 360 16.49 -2.85 -14.09
N LYS A 361 16.29 -1.55 -14.34
CA LYS A 361 16.52 -0.94 -15.66
C LYS A 361 18.00 -0.73 -15.96
N GLY A 362 18.76 -0.27 -14.96
CA GLY A 362 20.13 0.18 -15.11
C GLY A 362 21.21 -0.88 -14.91
N GLY A 363 20.86 -2.02 -14.30
CA GLY A 363 21.80 -3.08 -13.95
C GLY A 363 22.87 -2.67 -12.93
N GLN A 364 22.69 -1.53 -12.27
CA GLN A 364 23.62 -0.97 -11.27
C GLN A 364 22.84 -0.44 -10.07
N PRO A 365 23.46 -0.38 -8.88
CA PRO A 365 22.84 0.21 -7.70
C PRO A 365 22.39 1.64 -7.95
N CYS A 366 21.17 1.94 -7.54
CA CYS A 366 20.62 3.30 -7.60
C CYS A 366 20.64 3.95 -6.23
N LYS A 367 20.59 5.29 -6.22
CA LYS A 367 20.45 6.09 -5.01
C LYS A 367 19.32 7.09 -5.18
N LEU A 368 18.66 7.40 -4.07
CA LEU A 368 17.65 8.46 -4.03
C LEU A 368 18.33 9.81 -4.21
N TYR A 369 17.85 10.57 -5.18
CA TYR A 369 18.19 11.98 -5.37
C TYR A 369 17.21 12.88 -4.62
N SER A 370 15.92 12.55 -4.68
CA SER A 370 14.86 13.32 -4.03
C SER A 370 13.85 12.41 -3.34
N VAL A 371 13.37 12.86 -2.19
CA VAL A 371 12.22 12.30 -1.45
C VAL A 371 11.28 13.47 -1.12
N ASP A 372 10.04 13.37 -1.60
CA ASP A 372 9.02 14.42 -1.59
C ASP A 372 9.53 15.74 -2.20
N GLU A 373 9.75 16.75 -1.36
CA GLU A 373 10.24 18.09 -1.73
C GLU A 373 11.71 18.31 -1.38
N ASN A 374 12.40 17.27 -0.91
CA ASN A 374 13.78 17.38 -0.43
C ASN A 374 14.74 16.67 -1.38
N VAL A 375 15.77 17.38 -1.81
CA VAL A 375 16.99 16.75 -2.32
C VAL A 375 17.67 16.06 -1.14
N VAL A 376 17.94 14.77 -1.29
CA VAL A 376 18.60 13.90 -0.28
C VAL A 376 19.96 13.40 -0.76
N TRP A 377 20.41 13.92 -1.90
CA TRP A 377 21.66 13.51 -2.53
C TRP A 377 22.86 14.05 -1.76
N HIS A 378 23.85 13.20 -1.53
CA HIS A 378 25.17 13.62 -1.08
C HIS A 378 26.19 13.22 -2.13
N ALA A 379 26.99 14.19 -2.58
CA ALA A 379 28.13 13.89 -3.43
C ALA A 379 29.01 12.84 -2.73
N ALA A 380 29.45 11.82 -3.45
CA ALA A 380 30.51 10.97 -2.94
C ALA A 380 31.70 11.87 -2.56
N PRO A 381 32.35 11.67 -1.40
CA PRO A 381 33.55 12.42 -1.09
C PRO A 381 34.50 12.29 -2.28
N SER A 382 34.96 13.44 -2.81
CA SER A 382 35.99 13.43 -3.85
C SER A 382 37.12 12.52 -3.38
N PRO A 383 37.62 11.60 -4.21
CA PRO A 383 38.91 10.99 -3.91
C PRO A 383 39.87 12.15 -3.64
N LEU A 384 40.54 12.13 -2.49
CA LEU A 384 41.59 13.09 -2.18
C LEU A 384 42.46 13.22 -3.44
N PRO A 385 42.80 14.44 -3.89
CA PRO A 385 43.70 14.59 -5.02
C PRO A 385 44.97 13.77 -4.70
N ASP A 386 45.41 12.93 -5.65
CA ASP A 386 46.58 12.05 -5.50
C ASP A 386 47.74 12.83 -4.89
N GLY A 387 47.84 12.72 -3.57
CA GLY A 387 48.75 13.47 -2.75
C GLY A 387 50.04 12.71 -2.72
N THR A 388 50.91 13.03 -3.68
CA THR A 388 52.36 13.15 -3.50
C THR A 388 52.96 12.18 -2.49
N ALA A 389 53.68 11.18 -3.01
CA ALA A 389 54.61 10.37 -2.24
C ALA A 389 55.47 11.24 -1.33
N ILE A 390 55.11 11.32 -0.04
CA ILE A 390 56.00 11.85 0.99
C ILE A 390 57.00 10.73 1.24
N ALA A 391 58.16 10.84 0.59
CA ALA A 391 59.33 10.03 0.90
C ALA A 391 59.82 10.39 2.32
N GLY A 392 59.15 9.84 3.34
CA GLY A 392 59.64 9.81 4.70
C GLY A 392 60.79 8.82 4.80
N ARG A 393 62.04 9.30 4.79
CA ARG A 393 63.22 8.53 5.15
C ARG A 393 63.03 7.95 6.56
N VAL A 394 62.80 6.65 6.66
CA VAL A 394 62.91 5.91 7.92
C VAL A 394 64.40 5.78 8.24
N SER A 395 64.85 6.48 9.28
CA SER A 395 66.14 6.19 9.91
C SER A 395 65.98 5.00 10.85
N PRO A 396 66.91 4.04 10.88
CA PRO A 396 66.80 2.85 11.72
C PRO A 396 66.95 3.19 13.21
N PRO A 397 66.28 2.46 14.12
CA PRO A 397 66.41 2.69 15.55
C PRO A 397 67.75 2.19 16.08
N ALA A 398 68.33 2.97 16.99
CA ALA A 398 69.54 2.64 17.72
C ALA A 398 69.31 1.46 18.69
N ALA A 399 70.33 0.62 18.79
CA ALA A 399 70.38 -0.58 19.62
C ALA A 399 70.16 -0.26 21.12
N GLY A 400 69.13 -0.88 21.71
CA GLY A 400 68.93 -0.98 23.15
C GLY A 400 69.16 -2.42 23.59
N ALA A 401 70.03 -2.59 24.58
CA ALA A 401 70.61 -3.85 25.00
C ALA A 401 69.63 -4.85 25.65
N VAL A 402 70.04 -6.10 25.52
CA VAL A 402 69.46 -7.36 26.00
C VAL A 402 69.54 -7.50 27.52
N GLY A 403 68.51 -8.11 28.11
CA GLY A 403 68.72 -9.24 29.02
C GLY A 403 68.10 -9.17 30.41
N GLY A 404 67.24 -10.15 30.74
CA GLY A 404 67.08 -10.61 32.14
C GLY A 404 65.70 -11.11 32.57
N THR A 405 65.32 -12.30 32.09
CA THR A 405 64.70 -13.42 32.87
C THR A 405 63.71 -13.15 34.03
N THR A 406 62.50 -13.71 33.97
CA THR A 406 62.12 -14.99 34.65
C THR A 406 60.60 -15.26 34.59
N SER A 407 60.30 -16.56 34.57
CA SER A 407 59.02 -17.26 34.50
C SER A 407 58.41 -17.57 35.88
N SER A 408 57.07 -17.64 36.00
CA SER A 408 56.29 -18.64 36.78
C SER A 408 54.82 -18.16 36.89
N THR A 409 53.85 -18.79 36.22
CA THR A 409 52.92 -19.84 36.71
C THR A 409 52.05 -19.52 37.94
N SER A 410 50.75 -19.82 37.74
CA SER A 410 49.77 -20.45 38.64
C SER A 410 48.90 -19.64 39.63
N SER A 411 47.59 -19.64 39.29
CA SER A 411 46.41 -20.09 40.08
C SER A 411 45.90 -19.36 41.34
N THR A 412 44.57 -19.15 41.33
CA THR A 412 43.57 -19.12 42.43
C THR A 412 43.75 -18.02 43.49
N ASN A 413 42.80 -17.11 43.69
CA ASN A 413 41.42 -17.28 44.15
C ASN A 413 40.53 -16.09 43.77
#